data_AF-A0A969VZ17-F1
#
_entry.id   AF-A0A969VZ17-F1
#
_cell.length_a   1.000
_cell.length_b   1.000
_cell.length_c   1.000
_cell.angle_alpha   90.00
_cell.angle_beta   90.00
_cell.angle_gamma   90.00
#
_symmetry.space_group_name_H-M   'P 1'
#
loop_
_entity.id
_entity.type
_entity.pdbx_description
1 polymer ?
#
loop_
_entity_poly.entity_id
_entity_poly.type
_entity_poly.pdbx_seq_one_letter_code
_entity_poly.pdbx_strand_id
1 'polypeptide(L)' 'MPNLFSVGAVAAASDLVGVLPQKVARGLRRTFDLDIHPLPFELPPICIYMVWHESFDGDDGHVWLRGILKDIAESL' A
#
# COMPACT_ATOMS: atom_id res chain seq x y z
N MET A 1 1.95 -17.73 7.40
CA MET A 1 2.24 -17.32 6.01
C MET A 1 2.85 -15.92 6.02
N PRO A 2 3.90 -15.64 5.24
CA PRO A 2 4.55 -14.33 5.22
C PRO A 2 3.59 -13.27 4.67
N ASN A 3 3.40 -12.18 5.42
CA ASN A 3 2.57 -11.04 5.02
C ASN A 3 3.11 -9.75 5.68
N LEU A 4 2.75 -8.60 5.11
CA LEU A 4 3.20 -7.28 5.58
C LEU A 4 2.49 -6.82 6.87
N PHE A 5 1.30 -7.34 7.15
CA PHE A 5 0.47 -6.87 8.26
C PHE A 5 0.91 -7.41 9.62
N SER A 6 1.53 -8.59 9.66
CA SER A 6 2.11 -9.14 10.89
C SER A 6 3.36 -8.39 11.35
N VAL A 7 4.00 -7.61 10.48
CA VAL A 7 5.23 -6.87 10.80
C VAL A 7 5.01 -5.89 11.96
N GLY A 8 3.83 -5.26 12.04
CA GLY A 8 3.52 -4.33 13.13
C GLY A 8 3.56 -4.99 14.50
N ALA A 9 2.94 -6.18 14.63
CA ALA A 9 2.93 -6.92 15.89
C ALA A 9 4.34 -7.41 16.30
N VAL A 10 5.16 -7.83 15.32
CA VAL A 10 6.53 -8.29 15.59
C VAL A 10 7.43 -7.12 16.01
N ALA A 11 7.39 -6.01 15.27
CA ALA A 11 8.17 -4.82 15.59
C ALA A 11 7.79 -4.23 16.96
N ALA A 12 6.51 -4.25 17.34
CA ALA A 12 6.07 -3.77 18.65
C ALA A 12 6.50 -4.67 19.82
N ALA A 13 6.74 -5.96 19.56
CA ALA A 13 7.09 -6.95 20.58
C ALA A 13 8.59 -7.29 20.60
N SER A 14 9.44 -6.55 19.88
CA SER A 14 10.88 -6.83 19.76
C SER A 14 11.68 -5.57 19.44
N ASP A 15 13.02 -5.69 19.44
CA ASP A 15 13.94 -4.61 19.04
C ASP A 15 14.24 -4.62 17.52
N LEU A 16 13.28 -5.06 16.70
CA LEU A 16 13.43 -5.15 15.25
C LEU A 16 12.77 -3.97 14.53
N VAL A 17 13.31 -3.64 13.36
CA VAL A 17 12.73 -2.64 12.44
C VAL A 17 12.25 -3.30 11.15
N GLY A 18 11.17 -2.76 10.57
CA GLY A 18 10.58 -3.25 9.33
C GLY A 18 10.54 -2.17 8.24
N VAL A 19 10.77 -2.58 6.99
CA VAL A 19 10.60 -1.70 5.82
C VAL A 19 9.27 -2.04 5.15
N LEU A 20 8.39 -1.05 5.02
CA LEU A 20 7.01 -1.21 4.55
C LEU A 20 6.63 -0.08 3.60
N PRO A 21 5.67 -0.30 2.67
CA PRO A 21 5.03 0.80 1.96
C PRO A 21 4.41 1.80 2.94
N GLN A 22 4.60 3.10 2.70
CA GLN A 22 4.23 4.16 3.64
C GLN A 22 2.75 4.10 4.07
N LYS A 23 1.84 3.76 3.14
CA LYS A 23 0.40 3.59 3.43
C LYS A 23 0.13 2.47 4.45
N VAL A 24 0.86 1.34 4.37
CA VAL A 24 0.76 0.23 5.32
C VAL A 24 1.32 0.64 6.68
N ALA A 25 2.50 1.25 6.72
CA ALA A 25 3.14 1.71 7.96
C ALA A 25 2.23 2.68 8.74
N ARG A 26 1.60 3.65 8.05
CA ARG A 26 0.66 4.60 8.67
C ARG A 26 -0.56 3.92 9.28
N GLY A 27 -1.06 2.85 8.65
CA GLY A 27 -2.14 2.03 9.19
C GLY A 27 -1.72 1.30 10.47
N LEU A 28 -0.55 0.67 10.45
CA LEU A 28 -0.04 -0.11 11.58
C LEU A 28 0.34 0.77 12.78
N ARG A 29 0.86 1.98 12.55
CA ARG A 29 1.17 2.94 13.63
C ARG A 29 -0.04 3.18 14.53
N ARG A 30 -1.24 3.31 13.96
CA ARG A 30 -2.47 3.56 14.75
C ARG A 30 -2.84 2.36 15.64
N THR A 31 -2.45 1.16 15.26
CA THR A 31 -2.83 -0.09 15.95
C THR A 31 -1.78 -0.53 16.97
N PHE A 32 -0.50 -0.33 16.67
CA PHE A 32 0.62 -0.90 17.43
C PHE A 32 1.53 0.15 18.08
N ASP A 33 1.17 1.44 18.01
CA ASP A 33 1.93 2.57 18.58
C ASP A 33 3.41 2.58 18.15
N LEU A 34 3.63 2.42 16.84
CA LEU A 34 4.97 2.35 16.24
C LEU A 34 5.42 3.69 15.67
N ASP A 35 6.69 4.03 15.84
CA ASP A 35 7.31 5.14 15.14
C ASP A 35 7.60 4.82 13.67
N ILE A 36 7.50 5.84 12.82
CA ILE A 36 7.79 5.75 11.38
C ILE A 36 8.90 6.74 11.06
N HIS A 37 9.99 6.22 10.48
CA HIS A 37 11.13 7.01 10.05
C HIS A 37 11.28 6.99 8.52
N PRO A 38 11.83 8.06 7.91
CA PRO A 38 12.22 8.00 6.51
C PRO A 38 13.33 6.97 6.31
N LEU A 39 13.41 6.40 5.10
CA LEU A 39 14.48 5.47 4.78
C LEU A 39 15.82 6.21 4.69
N PRO A 40 16.93 5.60 5.14
CA PRO A 40 18.25 6.25 5.15
C PRO A 40 18.91 6.30 3.77
N PHE A 41 18.19 5.93 2.71
CA PHE A 41 18.61 5.93 1.32
C PHE A 41 17.41 6.14 0.41
N GLU A 42 17.68 6.56 -0.83
CA GLU A 42 16.66 6.71 -1.86
C GLU A 42 16.26 5.35 -2.44
N LEU A 43 14.96 5.19 -2.71
CA LEU A 43 14.41 4.05 -3.43
C LEU A 43 13.60 4.55 -4.62
N PRO A 44 13.57 3.78 -5.72
CA PRO A 44 12.65 4.07 -6.80
C PRO A 44 11.20 4.01 -6.28
N PRO A 45 10.31 4.88 -6.77
CA PRO A 45 8.90 4.83 -6.41
C PRO A 45 8.27 3.47 -6.74
N ILE A 46 7.35 3.02 -5.89
CA ILE A 46 6.55 1.84 -6.17
C ILE A 46 5.42 2.25 -7.13
N CYS A 47 5.45 1.72 -8.35
CA CYS A 47 4.37 1.91 -9.31
C CYS A 47 3.23 0.92 -9.03
N ILE A 48 2.01 1.45 -8.87
CA ILE A 48 0.79 0.65 -8.77
C ILE A 48 0.08 0.71 -10.12
N TYR A 49 -0.24 -0.44 -10.68
CA TYR A 49 -0.92 -0.55 -11.96
C TYR A 49 -2.29 -1.18 -11.78
N MET A 50 -3.26 -0.67 -12.53
CA MET A 50 -4.56 -1.31 -12.72
C MET A 50 -4.47 -2.13 -14.00
N VAL A 51 -4.75 -3.43 -13.93
CA VAL A 51 -4.61 -4.36 -15.05
C VAL A 51 -5.91 -5.10 -15.26
N TRP A 52 -6.31 -5.27 -16.51
CA TRP A 52 -7.50 -6.01 -16.90
C TRP A 52 -7.31 -6.62 -18.29
N HIS A 53 -8.21 -7.52 -18.66
CA HIS A 53 -8.19 -8.15 -19.99
C HIS A 53 -8.83 -7.22 -21.03
N GLU A 54 -8.24 -7.13 -22.22
CA GLU A 54 -8.65 -6.24 -23.33
C GLU A 54 -10.15 -6.37 -23.68
N SER A 55 -10.74 -7.55 -23.51
CA SER A 55 -12.18 -7.78 -23.73
C SER A 55 -13.10 -6.91 -22.87
N PHE A 56 -12.60 -6.30 -21.78
CA PHE A 56 -13.36 -5.43 -20.87
C PHE A 56 -13.03 -3.94 -21.07
N ASP A 57 -12.32 -3.57 -22.13
CA ASP A 57 -12.00 -2.17 -22.42
C ASP A 57 -13.26 -1.33 -22.60
N GLY A 58 -14.21 -1.83 -23.39
CA GLY A 58 -15.48 -1.17 -23.71
C GLY A 58 -16.66 -1.57 -22.83
N ASP A 59 -16.45 -2.33 -21.76
CA ASP A 59 -17.52 -2.61 -20.79
C ASP A 59 -17.80 -1.37 -19.93
N ASP A 60 -19.02 -0.83 -20.02
CA ASP A 60 -19.40 0.43 -19.36
C ASP A 60 -19.21 0.38 -17.84
N GLY A 61 -19.56 -0.75 -17.21
CA GLY A 61 -19.39 -0.94 -15.77
C GLY A 61 -17.92 -0.95 -15.37
N HIS A 62 -17.09 -1.60 -16.18
CA HIS A 62 -15.65 -1.65 -15.99
C HIS A 62 -15.03 -0.27 -16.22
N VAL A 63 -15.43 0.48 -17.24
CA VAL A 63 -14.97 1.86 -17.49
C VAL A 63 -15.30 2.77 -16.31
N TRP A 64 -16.53 2.71 -15.82
CA TRP A 64 -16.97 3.49 -14.66
C TRP A 64 -16.14 3.18 -13.40
N LEU A 65 -15.96 1.89 -13.07
CA LEU A 65 -15.20 1.50 -11.88
C LEU A 65 -13.73 1.90 -11.99
N ARG A 66 -13.12 1.71 -13.17
CA ARG A 66 -11.73 2.14 -13.44
C ARG A 66 -11.57 3.65 -13.26
N GLY A 67 -12.57 4.44 -13.67
CA GLY A 67 -12.62 5.88 -13.43
C GLY A 67 -12.59 6.21 -11.94
N ILE A 68 -13.50 5.62 -11.15
CA ILE A 68 -13.55 5.83 -9.69
C ILE A 68 -12.23 5.45 -9.01
N LEU A 69 -11.68 4.28 -9.35
CA LEU A 69 -10.43 3.81 -8.74
C LEU A 69 -9.26 4.74 -9.07
N LYS A 70 -9.20 5.27 -10.29
CA LYS A 70 -8.21 6.25 -10.70
C LYS A 70 -8.35 7.55 -9.91
N ASP A 71 -9.55 8.10 -9.82
CA ASP A 71 -9.81 9.35 -9.09
C ASP A 71 -9.42 9.23 -7.61
N ILE A 72 -9.79 8.10 -6.97
CA ILE A 72 -9.41 7.82 -5.58
C ILE A 72 -7.89 7.67 -5.47
N ALA A 73 -7.25 6.93 -6.37
CA ALA A 73 -5.79 6.71 -6.32
C ALA A 73 -4.99 8.01 -6.47
N GLU A 74 -5.45 8.95 -7.31
CA GLU A 74 -4.83 10.27 -7.50
C GLU A 74 -5.03 11.19 -6.29
N SER A 75 -6.06 10.97 -5.47
CA SER A 75 -6.33 11.75 -4.26
C SER A 75 -5.53 11.30 -3.00
N LEU A 76 -4.79 10.19 -3.08
CA LEU A 76 -4.12 9.53 -1.93
C LEU A 76 -2.60 9.70 -1.89
#